data_AF-A0A3D4QZY0-F1
#
_entry.id   AF-A0A3D4QZY0-F1
#
_cell.length_a   1.000
_cell.length_b   1.000
_cell.length_c   1.000
_cell.angle_alpha   90.00
_cell.angle_beta   90.00
_cell.angle_gamma   90.00
#
_symmetry.space_group_name_H-M   'P 1'
#
loop_
_entity.id
_entity.type
_entity.pdbx_description
1 polymer ?
#
loop_
_entity_poly.entity_id
_entity_poly.type
_entity_poly.pdbx_seq_one_letter_code
_entity_poly.pdbx_strand_id
1 'polypeptide(L)'
;KIPIAVTLDFHANNTDLLMQSANIIYGYRTVPHEDAREAQIRAAQLLLKCIEGNIVVESVMIRVPILLPGEMVTTGVEPAKSLIKELD
;
A
#
# COMPACT_ATOMS: atom_id res chain seq x y z
N LYS A 1 -2.75 20.47 -5.13
CA LYS A 1 -1.64 19.49 -5.08
C LYS A 1 -1.66 18.69 -6.37
N ILE A 2 -0.52 18.36 -6.96
CA ILE A 2 -0.44 17.43 -8.10
C ILE A 2 -0.60 16.01 -7.55
N PRO A 3 -1.42 15.12 -8.14
CA PRO A 3 -1.54 13.75 -7.69
C PRO A 3 -0.27 12.96 -8.08
N ILE A 4 0.32 12.30 -7.10
CA ILE A 4 1.51 11.46 -7.18
C ILE A 4 1.12 10.12 -6.58
N ALA A 5 1.22 9.07 -7.41
CA ALA A 5 0.95 7.71 -7.01
C ALA A 5 2.24 6.90 -6.93
N VAL A 6 2.37 6.11 -5.86
CA VAL A 6 3.47 5.18 -5.65
C VAL A 6 2.93 3.80 -5.34
N THR A 7 3.57 2.78 -5.88
CA THR A 7 3.34 1.38 -5.51
C THR A 7 4.56 0.86 -4.77
N LEU A 8 4.35 0.23 -3.63
CA LEU A 8 5.43 -0.16 -2.72
C LEU A 8 5.39 -1.65 -2.41
N ASP A 9 6.57 -2.19 -2.13
CA ASP A 9 6.71 -3.55 -1.59
C ASP A 9 5.99 -3.67 -0.24
N PHE A 10 5.51 -4.88 0.08
CA PHE A 10 4.91 -5.20 1.36
C PHE A 10 5.83 -4.83 2.54
N HIS A 11 7.14 -4.96 2.35
CA HIS A 11 8.17 -4.70 3.36
C HIS A 11 8.69 -3.26 3.37
N ALA A 12 8.06 -2.34 2.64
CA ALA A 12 8.53 -0.97 2.54
C ALA A 12 8.58 -0.27 3.91
N ASN A 13 9.69 0.44 4.18
CA ASN A 13 9.80 1.30 5.35
C ASN A 13 9.11 2.64 5.07
N ASN A 14 7.92 2.81 5.63
CA ASN A 14 7.08 3.96 5.34
C ASN A 14 7.35 5.14 6.29
N THR A 15 8.00 6.17 5.75
CA THR A 15 8.42 7.37 6.49
C THR A 15 7.38 8.49 6.41
N ASP A 16 7.46 9.46 7.32
CA ASP A 16 6.60 10.66 7.24
C ASP A 16 6.89 11.49 5.97
N LEU A 17 8.11 11.44 5.45
CA LEU A 17 8.48 12.09 4.20
C LEU A 17 7.73 11.50 3.00
N LEU A 18 7.56 10.18 2.95
CA LEU A 18 6.76 9.51 1.93
C LEU A 18 5.31 10.06 1.93
N MET A 19 4.72 10.16 3.12
CA MET A 19 3.35 10.66 3.30
C MET A 19 3.18 12.13 2.89
N GLN A 20 4.23 12.93 3.02
CA GLN A 20 4.22 14.33 2.57
C GLN A 20 4.44 14.46 1.06
N SER A 21 5.08 13.46 0.44
CA SER A 21 5.51 13.51 -0.97
C SER A 21 4.52 12.85 -1.93
N ALA A 22 3.72 11.88 -1.48
CA ALA A 22 2.76 11.15 -2.29
C ALA A 22 1.36 11.18 -1.68
N ASN A 23 0.34 11.26 -2.55
CA ASN A 23 -1.06 11.37 -2.15
C ASN A 23 -1.82 10.05 -2.35
N ILE A 24 -1.30 9.18 -3.21
CA ILE A 24 -1.84 7.83 -3.47
C ILE A 24 -0.72 6.85 -3.19
N ILE A 25 -0.86 6.05 -2.14
CA ILE A 25 0.13 5.04 -1.73
C ILE A 25 -0.59 3.69 -1.74
N TYR A 26 -0.10 2.76 -2.56
CA TYR A 26 -0.64 1.41 -2.65
C TYR A 26 0.46 0.38 -2.40
N GLY A 27 0.24 -0.55 -1.50
CA GLY A 27 1.18 -1.64 -1.20
C GLY A 27 0.77 -2.95 -1.87
N TYR A 28 1.74 -3.84 -2.07
CA TYR A 28 1.45 -5.25 -2.30
C TYR A 28 0.72 -5.83 -1.09
N ARG A 29 -0.14 -6.82 -1.32
CA ARG A 29 -0.94 -7.49 -0.29
C ARG A 29 -0.54 -8.94 -0.08
N THR A 30 0.36 -9.49 -0.89
CA THR A 30 0.78 -10.90 -0.81
C THR A 30 2.27 -11.06 -0.49
N VAL A 31 2.59 -12.09 0.30
CA VAL A 31 3.94 -12.60 0.56
C VAL A 31 3.87 -14.14 0.42
N PRO A 32 4.47 -14.76 -0.62
CA PRO A 32 5.29 -14.16 -1.69
C PRO A 32 4.53 -13.13 -2.55
N HIS A 33 5.26 -12.20 -3.18
CA HIS A 33 4.68 -11.07 -3.93
C HIS A 33 4.11 -11.49 -5.28
N GLU A 34 2.90 -12.05 -5.28
CA GLU A 34 2.18 -12.48 -6.48
C GLU A 34 1.33 -11.34 -7.09
N ASP A 35 0.97 -10.35 -6.28
CA ASP A 35 0.02 -9.26 -6.64
C ASP A 35 0.70 -7.95 -7.08
N ALA A 36 2.02 -7.93 -7.26
CA ALA A 36 2.77 -6.70 -7.54
C ALA A 36 2.26 -5.94 -8.79
N ARG A 37 1.96 -6.67 -9.88
CA ARG A 37 1.41 -6.08 -11.11
C ARG A 37 0.01 -5.49 -10.88
N GLU A 38 -0.82 -6.19 -10.12
CA GLU A 38 -2.19 -5.78 -9.83
C GLU A 38 -2.20 -4.51 -8.97
N ALA A 39 -1.31 -4.44 -7.97
CA ALA A 39 -1.09 -3.25 -7.16
C ALA A 39 -0.67 -2.03 -8.01
N GLN A 40 0.24 -2.21 -8.97
CA GLN A 40 0.65 -1.14 -9.89
C GLN A 40 -0.51 -0.65 -10.76
N ILE A 41 -1.31 -1.58 -11.30
CA ILE A 41 -2.49 -1.24 -12.11
C ILE A 41 -3.51 -0.46 -11.26
N ARG A 42 -3.78 -0.89 -10.03
CA ARG A 42 -4.70 -0.20 -9.11
C ARG A 42 -4.22 1.23 -8.80
N ALA A 43 -2.94 1.41 -8.48
CA ALA A 43 -2.36 2.72 -8.22
C ALA A 43 -2.48 3.65 -9.45
N ALA A 44 -2.19 3.13 -10.65
CA ALA A 44 -2.33 3.89 -11.90
C ALA A 44 -3.79 4.27 -12.19
N GLN A 45 -4.74 3.37 -11.96
CA GLN A 45 -6.17 3.66 -12.11
C GLN A 45 -6.64 4.75 -11.14
N LEU A 46 -6.18 4.74 -9.88
CA LEU A 46 -6.50 5.79 -8.91
C LEU A 46 -5.90 7.14 -9.32
N LEU A 47 -4.67 7.13 -9.84
CA LEU A 47 -4.02 8.33 -10.38
C LEU A 47 -4.84 8.92 -11.53
N LEU A 48 -5.23 8.10 -12.51
CA LEU A 48 -6.06 8.54 -13.64
C LEU A 48 -7.38 9.14 -13.16
N LYS A 49 -8.09 8.47 -12.24
CA LYS A 49 -9.33 9.00 -11.65
C LYS A 49 -9.13 10.37 -11.01
N CYS A 50 -8.02 10.58 -10.30
CA CYS A 50 -7.74 11.87 -9.69
C CYS A 50 -7.47 12.96 -10.74
N ILE A 51 -6.74 12.63 -11.80
CA ILE A 51 -6.44 13.56 -12.90
C ILE A 51 -7.72 13.92 -13.67
N GLU A 52 -8.49 12.93 -14.12
CA GLU A 52 -9.70 13.11 -14.92
C GLU A 52 -10.81 13.81 -14.12
N GLY A 53 -10.96 13.47 -12.85
CA GLY A 53 -11.96 14.05 -11.96
C GLY A 53 -11.54 15.38 -11.32
N ASN A 54 -10.31 15.85 -11.54
CA ASN A 54 -9.72 16.98 -10.83
C ASN A 54 -9.85 16.84 -9.29
N ILE A 55 -9.62 15.63 -8.77
CA ILE A 55 -9.75 15.27 -7.36
C ILE A 55 -8.39 15.34 -6.69
N VAL A 56 -8.33 16.01 -5.54
CA VAL A 56 -7.16 15.99 -4.67
C VAL A 56 -7.45 15.09 -3.48
N VAL A 57 -6.65 14.05 -3.32
CA VAL A 57 -6.72 13.11 -2.19
C VAL A 57 -5.58 13.36 -1.20
N GLU A 58 -5.78 12.94 0.04
CA GLU A 58 -4.75 12.90 1.07
C GLU A 58 -4.64 11.48 1.62
N SER A 59 -3.41 11.04 1.88
CA SER A 59 -3.14 9.75 2.51
C SER A 59 -3.03 9.93 4.03
N VAL A 60 -3.48 8.92 4.79
CA VAL A 60 -3.31 8.84 6.24
C VAL A 60 -2.55 7.56 6.57
N MET A 61 -1.65 7.62 7.56
CA MET A 61 -0.84 6.49 8.00
C MET A 61 -0.91 6.33 9.50
N ILE A 62 -1.08 5.09 9.95
CA ILE A 62 -1.01 4.70 11.35
C ILE A 62 0.10 3.67 11.48
N ARG A 63 1.04 3.89 12.40
CA ARG A 63 2.09 2.92 12.74
C ARG A 63 1.65 2.11 13.95
N VAL A 64 1.51 0.81 13.75
CA VAL A 64 1.19 -0.12 14.82
C VAL A 64 2.53 -0.59 15.45
N PRO A 65 2.70 -0.57 16.78
CA PRO A 65 3.96 -0.92 17.44
C PRO A 65 4.17 -2.44 17.50
N ILE A 66 4.17 -3.09 16.34
CA ILE A 66 4.35 -4.54 16.18
C ILE A 66 5.45 -4.76 15.16
N LEU A 67 6.31 -5.73 15.45
CA LEU A 67 7.27 -6.28 14.49
C LEU A 67 7.04 -7.78 14.38
N LEU A 68 6.75 -8.26 13.19
CA LEU A 68 6.58 -9.69 12.92
C LEU A 68 7.92 -10.30 12.45
N PRO A 69 8.26 -11.52 12.91
CA PRO A 69 9.34 -12.29 12.31
C PRO A 69 9.10 -12.53 10.81
N GLY A 70 10.18 -12.74 10.05
CA GLY A 70 10.11 -12.92 8.60
C GLY A 70 9.19 -14.07 8.17
N GLU A 71 9.20 -15.21 8.86
CA GLU A 71 8.27 -16.30 8.54
C GLU A 71 6.79 -15.94 8.76
N MET A 72 6.50 -15.07 9.74
CA MET A 72 5.15 -14.70 10.16
C MET A 72 4.51 -13.60 9.31
N VAL A 73 5.28 -12.96 8.41
CA VAL A 73 4.72 -12.01 7.41
C VAL A 73 4.24 -12.71 6.14
N THR A 74 4.48 -14.02 5.99
CA THR A 74 3.95 -14.82 4.88
C THR A 74 2.42 -14.81 4.91
N THR A 75 1.77 -14.30 3.86
CA THR A 75 0.32 -14.06 3.87
C THR A 75 -0.53 -15.32 3.74
N GLY A 76 0.12 -16.49 3.63
CA GLY A 76 -0.51 -17.81 3.75
C GLY A 76 -0.59 -18.35 5.18
N VAL A 77 0.06 -17.70 6.15
CA VAL A 77 0.22 -18.16 7.55
C VAL A 77 -0.32 -17.11 8.53
N GLU A 78 -0.80 -17.53 9.69
CA GLU A 78 -1.23 -16.62 10.75
C GLU A 78 -0.02 -15.91 11.42
N PRO A 79 -0.13 -14.63 11.79
CA PRO A 79 -1.34 -13.79 11.76
C PRO A 79 -1.55 -13.03 10.44
N ALA A 80 -0.57 -13.00 9.53
CA ALA A 80 -0.64 -12.18 8.32
C ALA A 80 -1.83 -12.56 7.42
N LYS A 81 -2.19 -13.84 7.35
CA LYS A 81 -3.33 -14.34 6.59
C LYS A 81 -4.65 -13.70 7.01
N SER A 82 -4.98 -13.72 8.30
CA SER A 82 -6.23 -13.13 8.80
C SER A 82 -6.23 -11.61 8.66
N LEU A 83 -5.09 -10.95 8.95
CA LEU A 83 -4.96 -9.50 8.82
C LEU A 83 -5.17 -9.00 7.39
N ILE A 84 -4.58 -9.67 6.38
CA ILE A 84 -4.74 -9.26 4.98
C ILE A 84 -6.17 -9.49 4.49
N LYS A 85 -6.85 -10.53 4.99
CA LYS A 85 -8.26 -10.80 4.66
C LYS A 85 -9.21 -9.69 5.13
N GLU A 86 -8.84 -8.90 6.13
CA GLU A 86 -9.62 -7.74 6.58
C GLU A 86 -9.53 -6.52 5.65
N LEU A 87 -8.66 -6.55 4.63
CA LEU A 87 -8.45 -5.45 3.67
C LEU A 87 -9.33 -5.54 2.40
N ASP A 88 -10.14 -6.60 2.27
CA ASP A 88 -11.09 -6.82 1.18
C ASP A 88 -12.51 -6.36 1.56
#